data_AF-A0A6N7GAM7-F1
#
_entry.id   AF-A0A6N7GAM7-F1
#
_cell.length_a   1.000
_cell.length_b   1.000
_cell.length_c   1.000
_cell.angle_alpha   90.00
_cell.angle_beta   90.00
_cell.angle_gamma   90.00
#
_symmetry.space_group_name_H-M   'P 1'
#
loop_
_entity.id
_entity.type
_entity.pdbx_description
1 polymer ?
#
loop_
_entity_poly.entity_id
_entity_poly.type
_entity_poly.pdbx_seq_one_letter_code
_entity_poly.pdbx_strand_id
1 'polypeptide(L)'
;MRHREQQRPDRRTGHADRGQQAADRRQVAGAEQPRRQGRLDRPDRAGRPADRGSVAERRPERRPVARVAVKVRYAPYFTPIRIATLRAGPTLAPDTVAQAALALLAERFEPDRPVRLLGVRVEFAPRPDPYPRPGPDKL
;
A
#
# COMPACT_ATOMS: atom_id res chain seq x y z
N MET A 1 51.80 46.11 -9.90
CA MET A 1 50.86 45.00 -9.71
C MET A 1 49.45 45.60 -9.61
N ARG A 2 48.68 45.62 -10.72
CA ARG A 2 47.34 44.96 -10.88
C ARG A 2 46.54 44.91 -9.55
N HIS A 3 45.36 45.53 -9.35
CA HIS A 3 44.10 45.67 -10.12
C HIS A 3 43.35 46.93 -9.57
N ARG A 4 42.78 47.91 -10.33
CA ARG A 4 41.46 47.96 -11.03
C ARG A 4 40.35 47.23 -10.25
N GLU A 5 39.15 47.71 -9.94
CA GLU A 5 38.15 48.56 -10.60
C GLU A 5 37.02 48.66 -9.52
N GLN A 6 36.65 49.83 -9.01
CA GLN A 6 35.46 50.59 -9.42
C GLN A 6 34.12 49.82 -9.52
N GLN A 7 33.10 50.43 -8.89
CA GLN A 7 31.66 50.51 -9.27
C GLN A 7 30.60 49.63 -8.57
N ARG A 8 29.82 50.33 -7.72
CA ARG A 8 28.35 50.48 -7.61
C ARG A 8 27.39 49.28 -7.83
N PRO A 9 26.24 49.26 -7.09
CA PRO A 9 25.26 48.17 -7.13
C PRO A 9 24.32 48.29 -8.32
N ASP A 10 23.92 47.16 -8.89
CA ASP A 10 22.99 47.11 -10.01
C ASP A 10 21.54 46.81 -9.60
N ARG A 11 20.62 47.41 -10.36
CA ARG A 11 19.18 47.43 -10.17
C ARG A 11 18.49 46.31 -10.98
N ARG A 12 17.41 45.78 -10.39
CA ARG A 12 16.12 45.41 -11.01
C ARG A 12 16.06 44.32 -12.12
N THR A 13 14.85 43.73 -12.15
CA THR A 13 14.17 43.01 -13.25
C THR A 13 14.55 41.53 -13.33
N GLY A 14 13.67 40.52 -13.28
CA GLY A 14 12.22 40.42 -13.42
C GLY A 14 11.93 39.25 -14.39
N HIS A 15 10.97 38.37 -14.05
CA HIS A 15 10.19 37.41 -14.88
C HIS A 15 10.00 36.08 -14.11
N ALA A 16 8.82 35.73 -13.60
CA ALA A 16 7.53 35.40 -14.24
C ALA A 16 7.39 33.90 -14.54
N ASP A 17 6.54 33.23 -13.76
CA ASP A 17 5.53 32.27 -14.23
C ASP A 17 4.43 32.20 -13.14
N ARG A 18 3.28 32.88 -13.25
CA ARG A 18 2.05 32.45 -13.97
C ARG A 18 1.84 30.93 -13.86
N GLY A 19 0.76 30.38 -13.34
CA GLY A 19 -0.58 30.90 -13.09
C GLY A 19 -1.58 29.91 -13.68
N GLN A 20 -2.22 29.09 -12.85
CA GLN A 20 -3.53 28.53 -13.19
C GLN A 20 -4.46 28.73 -12.00
N GLN A 21 -5.23 29.80 -12.12
CA GLN A 21 -6.36 30.14 -11.26
C GLN A 21 -7.59 29.33 -11.67
N ALA A 22 -8.46 29.17 -10.69
CA ALA A 22 -9.85 28.78 -10.82
C ALA A 22 -10.60 29.57 -11.90
N ALA A 23 -11.56 28.92 -12.55
CA ALA A 23 -12.63 29.58 -13.29
C ALA A 23 -13.97 29.20 -12.65
N ASP A 24 -14.68 30.25 -12.23
CA ASP A 24 -16.00 30.31 -11.62
C ASP A 24 -17.07 30.57 -12.70
N ARG A 25 -18.34 30.29 -12.33
CA ARG A 25 -19.62 30.86 -12.81
C ARG A 25 -20.49 30.19 -13.89
N ARG A 26 -21.57 29.58 -13.35
CA ARG A 26 -23.01 29.96 -13.39
C ARG A 26 -23.88 29.73 -14.65
N GLN A 27 -24.93 28.92 -14.37
CA GLN A 27 -26.37 29.03 -14.68
C GLN A 27 -26.87 28.99 -16.14
N VAL A 28 -27.80 28.05 -16.39
CA VAL A 28 -29.15 28.32 -16.93
C VAL A 28 -30.13 27.20 -16.53
N ALA A 29 -31.32 27.61 -16.11
CA ALA A 29 -32.49 26.75 -15.93
C ALA A 29 -33.23 26.60 -17.27
N GLY A 30 -33.84 25.43 -17.52
CA GLY A 30 -34.71 25.20 -18.67
C GLY A 30 -35.23 23.77 -18.67
N ALA A 31 -36.53 23.61 -18.43
CA ALA A 31 -37.24 22.34 -18.45
C ALA A 31 -37.51 21.88 -19.90
N GLU A 32 -37.31 20.60 -20.20
CA GLU A 32 -38.02 19.92 -21.28
C GLU A 32 -38.13 18.41 -21.00
N GLN A 33 -39.36 17.90 -21.02
CA GLN A 33 -39.72 16.50 -20.79
C GLN A 33 -39.32 15.63 -21.99
N PRO A 34 -39.08 14.32 -21.77
CA PRO A 34 -39.55 13.35 -22.74
C PRO A 34 -40.33 12.17 -22.12
N ARG A 35 -41.61 12.14 -22.53
CA ARG A 35 -42.33 11.01 -23.14
C ARG A 35 -42.45 9.66 -22.39
N ARG A 36 -43.70 9.43 -21.99
CA ARG A 36 -44.50 8.18 -22.08
C ARG A 36 -43.91 6.93 -21.41
N GLN A 37 -44.51 6.61 -20.26
CA GLN A 37 -44.48 5.31 -19.59
C GLN A 37 -44.75 4.16 -20.57
N GLY A 38 -43.70 3.40 -20.87
CA GLY A 38 -43.81 2.03 -21.36
C GLY A 38 -43.98 1.10 -20.17
N ARG A 39 -45.14 0.46 -20.11
CA ARG A 39 -45.43 -0.74 -19.31
C ARG A 39 -44.25 -1.72 -19.39
N LEU A 40 -43.57 -1.97 -18.27
CA LEU A 40 -42.67 -3.11 -18.14
C LEU A 40 -43.51 -4.30 -17.67
N ASP A 41 -43.64 -5.27 -18.56
CA ASP A 41 -44.26 -6.55 -18.33
C ASP A 41 -43.53 -7.35 -17.24
N ARG A 42 -44.33 -8.03 -16.41
CA ARG A 42 -44.09 -9.24 -15.60
C ARG A 42 -42.70 -9.42 -14.94
N PRO A 43 -42.61 -9.53 -13.59
CA PRO A 43 -41.35 -9.90 -12.93
C PRO A 43 -41.01 -11.36 -13.26
N ASP A 44 -39.92 -11.55 -13.99
CA ASP A 44 -39.32 -12.85 -14.22
C ASP A 44 -38.76 -13.45 -12.93
N ARG A 45 -38.89 -14.77 -12.83
CA ARG A 45 -38.61 -15.61 -11.66
C ARG A 45 -37.27 -15.31 -10.99
N ALA A 46 -37.35 -15.02 -9.69
CA ALA A 46 -36.40 -15.36 -8.64
C ALA A 46 -34.92 -15.51 -9.08
N GLY A 47 -34.24 -14.37 -9.26
CA GLY A 47 -32.80 -14.33 -9.07
C GLY A 47 -32.49 -14.74 -7.63
N ARG A 48 -31.85 -15.89 -7.44
CA ARG A 48 -31.27 -16.26 -6.14
C ARG A 48 -30.41 -15.07 -5.70
N PRO A 49 -30.63 -14.47 -4.51
CA PRO A 49 -29.76 -13.39 -4.07
C PRO A 49 -28.33 -13.91 -4.10
N ALA A 50 -27.45 -13.16 -4.76
CA ALA A 50 -26.02 -13.44 -4.75
C ALA A 50 -25.62 -13.67 -3.29
N ASP A 51 -25.09 -14.86 -3.01
CA ASP A 51 -24.27 -15.12 -1.83
C ASP A 51 -23.33 -13.92 -1.69
N ARG A 52 -23.56 -13.09 -0.66
CA ARG A 52 -22.64 -12.04 -0.29
C ARG A 52 -21.39 -12.78 0.17
N GLY A 53 -20.48 -13.02 -0.77
CA GLY A 53 -19.30 -13.88 -0.65
C GLY A 53 -18.83 -13.97 0.78
N SER A 54 -19.23 -15.06 1.43
CA SER A 54 -18.87 -15.31 2.82
C SER A 54 -17.36 -15.41 2.87
N VAL A 55 -16.67 -14.43 3.45
CA VAL A 55 -15.26 -14.59 3.79
C VAL A 55 -15.23 -15.66 4.87
N ALA A 56 -15.02 -16.91 4.46
CA ALA A 56 -14.95 -18.03 5.39
C ALA A 56 -13.88 -17.69 6.44
N GLU A 57 -14.28 -17.69 7.71
CA GLU A 57 -13.38 -17.40 8.80
C GLU A 57 -12.25 -18.42 8.79
N ARG A 58 -11.04 -17.94 8.45
CA ARG A 58 -9.88 -18.81 8.35
C ARG A 58 -9.44 -19.14 9.77
N ARG A 59 -9.47 -20.43 10.12
CA ARG A 59 -8.88 -20.94 11.37
C ARG A 59 -7.42 -20.44 11.46
N PRO A 60 -7.00 -19.90 12.62
CA PRO A 60 -5.63 -19.43 12.77
C PRO A 60 -4.65 -20.59 12.58
N GLU A 61 -3.60 -20.34 11.81
CA GLU A 61 -2.48 -21.26 11.67
C GLU A 61 -1.84 -21.50 13.05
N ARG A 62 -1.59 -22.76 13.41
CA ARG A 62 -1.08 -23.14 14.74
C ARG A 62 0.44 -23.21 14.79
N ARG A 63 1.13 -23.01 13.67
CA ARG A 63 2.59 -22.95 13.64
C ARG A 63 3.08 -21.59 14.15
N PRO A 64 4.12 -21.54 14.99
CA PRO A 64 4.76 -20.29 15.39
C PRO A 64 5.32 -19.54 14.17
N VAL A 65 5.18 -18.22 14.15
CA VAL A 65 5.82 -17.34 13.18
C VAL A 65 7.29 -17.20 13.53
N ALA A 66 8.18 -17.40 12.57
CA ALA A 66 9.63 -17.24 12.72
C ALA A 66 10.15 -15.93 12.10
N ARG A 67 9.52 -15.46 11.01
CA ARG A 67 9.96 -14.26 10.28
C ARG A 67 8.76 -13.41 9.85
N VAL A 68 8.99 -12.12 9.75
CA VAL A 68 8.02 -11.13 9.30
C VAL A 68 8.58 -10.42 8.09
N ALA A 69 7.79 -10.37 7.02
CA ALA A 69 8.10 -9.63 5.81
C ALA A 69 7.10 -8.46 5.64
N VAL A 70 7.64 -7.27 5.44
CA VAL A 70 6.87 -6.06 5.14
C VAL A 70 7.10 -5.70 3.68
N LYS A 71 6.01 -5.50 2.95
CA LYS A 71 5.98 -5.09 1.55
C LYS A 71 5.33 -3.71 1.46
N VAL A 72 6.05 -2.75 0.89
CA VAL A 72 5.56 -1.39 0.66
C VAL A 72 5.55 -1.14 -0.83
N ARG A 73 4.43 -0.75 -1.42
CA ARG A 73 4.33 -0.27 -2.80
C ARG A 73 4.11 1.24 -2.76
N TYR A 74 5.13 2.00 -3.14
CA TYR A 74 5.04 3.46 -3.17
C TYR A 74 4.26 3.98 -4.39
N ALA A 75 3.93 5.27 -4.38
CA ALA A 75 3.26 5.96 -5.49
C ALA A 75 3.89 5.75 -6.88
N PRO A 76 5.23 5.81 -7.04
CA PRO A 76 5.87 5.50 -8.33
C PRO A 76 6.05 3.99 -8.56
N TYR A 77 5.25 3.14 -7.92
CA TYR A 77 5.21 1.69 -8.05
C TYR A 77 6.48 0.91 -7.68
N PHE A 78 7.56 1.57 -7.26
CA PHE A 78 8.68 0.92 -6.59
C PHE A 78 8.20 0.16 -5.35
N THR A 79 8.56 -1.13 -5.25
CA THR A 79 8.00 -2.04 -4.24
C THR A 79 9.08 -2.82 -3.49
N PRO A 80 9.75 -2.21 -2.50
CA PRO A 80 10.69 -2.94 -1.65
C PRO A 80 9.95 -3.91 -0.72
N ILE A 81 10.57 -5.07 -0.52
CA ILE A 81 10.18 -6.05 0.49
C ILE A 81 11.35 -6.22 1.44
N ARG A 82 11.08 -6.11 2.73
CA ARG A 82 12.05 -6.35 3.79
C ARG A 82 11.55 -7.50 4.64
N ILE A 83 12.47 -8.37 5.05
CA ILE A 83 12.17 -9.52 5.90
C ILE A 83 13.12 -9.53 7.10
N ALA A 84 12.58 -9.79 8.27
CA ALA A 84 13.35 -9.92 9.50
C ALA A 84 12.93 -11.17 10.28
N THR A 85 13.92 -11.81 10.89
CA THR A 85 13.70 -12.89 11.87
C THR A 85 13.28 -12.28 13.20
N LEU A 86 12.34 -12.92 13.90
CA LEU A 86 11.92 -12.48 15.23
C LEU A 86 13.04 -12.67 16.25
N ARG A 87 13.45 -11.59 16.92
CA ARG A 87 14.60 -11.61 17.85
C ARG A 87 14.39 -12.50 19.08
N ALA A 88 13.15 -12.54 19.59
CA ALA A 88 12.78 -13.39 20.72
C ALA A 88 12.58 -14.88 20.36
N GLY A 89 12.72 -15.24 19.08
CA GLY A 89 12.43 -16.58 18.56
C GLY A 89 11.01 -16.73 18.01
N PRO A 90 10.66 -17.94 17.50
CA PRO A 90 9.35 -18.18 16.91
C PRO A 90 8.20 -18.02 17.91
N THR A 91 7.10 -17.39 17.50
CA THR A 91 5.99 -17.04 18.41
C THR A 91 4.60 -17.23 17.80
N LEU A 92 3.61 -17.51 18.65
CA LEU A 92 2.18 -17.45 18.29
C LEU A 92 1.53 -16.14 18.72
N ALA A 93 2.24 -15.28 19.46
CA ALA A 93 1.70 -14.03 19.97
C ALA A 93 1.54 -13.00 18.83
N PRO A 94 0.32 -12.57 18.51
CA PRO A 94 0.08 -11.62 17.42
C PRO A 94 0.73 -10.26 17.68
N ASP A 95 0.77 -9.82 18.94
CA ASP A 95 1.39 -8.55 19.31
C ASP A 95 2.90 -8.54 19.04
N THR A 96 3.60 -9.65 19.31
CA THR A 96 5.03 -9.77 18.99
C THR A 96 5.28 -9.66 17.49
N VAL A 97 4.40 -10.25 16.68
CA VAL A 97 4.48 -10.16 15.20
C VAL A 97 4.21 -8.74 14.72
N ALA A 98 3.19 -8.08 15.27
CA ALA A 98 2.83 -6.70 14.93
C ALA A 98 3.97 -5.73 15.28
N GLN A 99 4.55 -5.85 16.48
CA GLN A 99 5.67 -5.02 16.91
C GLN A 99 6.90 -5.24 16.02
N ALA A 100 7.19 -6.48 15.63
CA ALA A 100 8.28 -6.76 14.69
C ALA A 100 8.04 -6.15 13.30
N ALA A 101 6.79 -6.18 12.80
CA ALA A 101 6.42 -5.53 11.54
C ALA A 101 6.60 -4.01 11.60
N LEU A 102 6.14 -3.38 12.69
CA LEU A 102 6.26 -1.94 12.91
C LEU A 102 7.73 -1.51 13.03
N ALA A 103 8.53 -2.25 13.81
CA ALA A 103 9.97 -1.99 13.91
C ALA A 103 10.66 -2.11 12.55
N LEU A 104 10.33 -3.16 11.77
CA LEU A 104 10.89 -3.35 10.43
C LEU A 104 10.49 -2.22 9.47
N LEU A 105 9.24 -1.75 9.57
CA LEU A 105 8.74 -0.62 8.79
C LEU A 105 9.50 0.66 9.14
N ALA A 106 9.66 0.97 10.43
CA ALA A 106 10.34 2.17 10.91
C ALA A 106 11.85 2.18 10.59
N GLU A 107 12.52 1.03 10.70
CA GLU A 107 13.97 0.95 10.50
C GLU A 107 14.40 0.92 9.02
N ARG A 108 13.54 0.42 8.10
CA ARG A 108 13.97 0.03 6.75
C ARG A 108 13.25 0.73 5.60
N PHE A 109 12.30 1.62 5.88
CA PHE A 109 11.51 2.31 4.87
C PHE A 109 11.45 3.83 5.16
N GLU A 110 11.13 4.62 4.12
CA GLU A 110 10.99 6.07 4.25
C GLU A 110 9.55 6.42 4.68
N PRO A 111 9.33 7.05 5.85
CA PRO A 111 7.99 7.31 6.38
C PRO A 111 7.20 8.37 5.58
N ASP A 112 7.88 9.36 5.00
CA ASP A 112 7.22 10.50 4.33
C ASP A 112 6.91 10.25 2.85
N ARG A 113 7.23 9.06 2.33
CA ARG A 113 7.03 8.74 0.92
C ARG A 113 5.60 8.22 0.69
N PRO A 114 4.84 8.77 -0.28
CA PRO A 114 3.47 8.31 -0.53
C PRO A 114 3.35 6.81 -0.82
N VAL A 115 2.49 6.11 -0.08
CA VAL A 115 2.26 4.65 -0.18
C VAL A 115 0.92 4.35 -0.84
N ARG A 116 0.91 3.42 -1.80
CA ARG A 116 -0.31 2.88 -2.42
C ARG A 116 -0.81 1.61 -1.74
N LEU A 117 0.11 0.79 -1.24
CA LEU A 117 -0.20 -0.48 -0.60
C LEU A 117 0.86 -0.86 0.43
N LEU A 118 0.40 -1.31 1.60
CA LEU A 118 1.21 -1.89 2.66
C LEU A 118 0.70 -3.30 2.95
N GLY A 119 1.61 -4.26 3.03
CA GLY A 119 1.28 -5.64 3.36
C GLY A 119 2.28 -6.26 4.32
N VAL A 120 1.77 -7.08 5.24
CA VAL A 120 2.58 -7.90 6.17
C VAL A 120 2.36 -9.36 5.82
N ARG A 121 3.46 -10.10 5.63
CA ARG A 121 3.48 -11.56 5.45
C ARG A 121 4.29 -12.17 6.57
N VAL A 122 3.85 -13.31 7.07
CA VAL A 122 4.59 -14.11 8.05
C VAL A 122 5.16 -15.37 7.41
N GLU A 123 6.35 -15.77 7.85
CA GLU A 123 6.89 -17.10 7.57
C GLU A 123 6.88 -17.90 8.88
N PHE A 124 6.30 -19.09 8.82
CA PHE A 124 6.19 -19.98 9.97
C PHE A 124 7.48 -20.77 10.17
N ALA A 125 7.74 -21.16 11.41
CA ALA A 125 8.80 -22.10 11.73
C ALA A 125 8.65 -23.37 10.90
N PRO A 126 9.76 -23.98 10.46
CA PRO A 126 9.72 -25.23 9.72
C PRO A 126 8.99 -26.29 10.52
N ARG A 127 8.18 -27.10 9.83
CA ARG A 127 7.62 -28.31 10.42
C ARG A 127 8.80 -29.28 10.68
N PRO A 128 8.78 -30.06 11.77
CA PRO A 128 9.70 -31.17 11.94
C PRO A 128 9.69 -32.05 10.68
N ASP A 129 10.87 -32.38 10.15
CA ASP A 129 11.01 -33.31 9.04
C ASP A 129 10.70 -34.72 9.56
N PRO A 130 9.61 -35.38 9.13
CA PRO A 130 9.32 -36.75 9.57
C PRO A 130 10.31 -37.77 8.99
N TYR A 131 11.08 -37.38 7.97
CA TYR A 131 12.08 -38.22 7.36
C TYR A 131 13.39 -37.44 7.21
N PRO A 132 14.14 -37.28 8.32
CA PRO A 132 15.41 -36.57 8.27
C PRO A 132 16.27 -37.21 7.18
N ARG A 133 16.65 -36.40 6.18
CA ARG A 133 17.54 -36.90 5.13
C ARG A 133 18.80 -37.42 5.81
N PRO A 134 19.19 -38.69 5.60
CA PRO A 134 20.47 -39.16 6.10
C PRO A 134 21.54 -38.21 5.60
N GLY A 135 22.41 -37.79 6.52
CA GLY A 135 23.54 -36.93 6.17
C GLY A 135 24.40 -37.65 5.14
N PRO A 136 25.22 -36.91 4.36
CA PRO A 136 26.25 -37.57 3.56
C PRO A 136 27.12 -38.40 4.52
N ASP A 137 27.15 -39.71 4.32
CA ASP A 137 28.08 -40.58 5.03
C ASP A 137 29.48 -40.00 4.81
N LYS A 138 30.15 -39.62 5.90
CA LYS A 138 31.55 -39.22 5.82
C LYS A 138 32.35 -40.50 5.58
N LEU A 139 32.70 -40.73 4.31
CA LEU A 139 33.61 -41.78 3.86
C LEU A 139 34.96 -41.69 4.59
#